data_AF-A0A8S2U7H3-F1
#
_entry.id   AF-A0A8S2U7H3-F1
#
_cell.length_a   1.000
_cell.length_b   1.000
_cell.length_c   1.000
_cell.angle_alpha   90.00
_cell.angle_beta   90.00
_cell.angle_gamma   90.00
#
_symmetry.space_group_name_H-M   'P 1'
#
loop_
_entity.id
_entity.type
_entity.pdbx_description
1 polymer ?
#
loop_
_entity_poly.entity_id
_entity_poly.type
_entity_poly.pdbx_seq_one_letter_code
_entity_poly.pdbx_strand_id
1 'polypeptide(L)' 'MEHICTLADGFSGADMHSLCHDAALGPIRDIHDIELLSSEEVRGISVEDFLKSLKAIRPSVSESDLKQYEGK' A
#
# COMPACT_ATOMS: atom_id res chain seq x y z
N MET A 1 -6.44 9.72 5.81
CA MET A 1 -5.99 9.66 4.41
C MET A 1 -4.81 10.58 4.15
N GLU A 2 -4.86 11.87 4.52
CA GLU A 2 -3.75 12.83 4.29
C GLU A 2 -2.36 12.31 4.71
N HIS A 3 -2.25 11.68 5.89
CA HIS A 3 -0.99 11.12 6.35
C HIS A 3 -0.39 10.05 5.42
N ILE A 4 -1.24 9.18 4.85
CA ILE A 4 -0.79 8.15 3.89
C ILE A 4 -0.33 8.81 2.59
N CYS A 5 -1.04 9.85 2.13
CA CYS A 5 -0.62 10.61 0.95
C CYS A 5 0.77 11.23 1.13
N THR A 6 1.07 11.80 2.30
CA THR A 6 2.41 12.34 2.59
C THR A 6 3.48 11.25 2.59
N LEU A 7 3.18 10.06 3.12
CA LEU A 7 4.14 8.95 3.15
C LEU A 7 4.35 8.27 1.80
N ALA A 8 3.38 8.38 0.89
CA ALA A 8 3.42 7.85 -0.46
C ALA A 8 3.89 8.90 -1.49
N ASP A 9 4.50 10.00 -1.06
CA ASP A 9 5.08 10.97 -1.97
C ASP A 9 6.13 10.31 -2.89
N GLY A 10 6.12 10.68 -4.17
CA GLY A 10 6.95 10.06 -5.21
C GLY A 10 6.47 8.70 -5.72
N PHE A 11 5.37 8.15 -5.21
CA PHE A 11 4.79 6.90 -5.75
C PHE A 11 4.18 7.15 -7.13
N SER A 12 4.48 6.25 -8.06
CA SER A 12 3.75 6.15 -9.32
C SER A 12 2.36 5.51 -9.12
N GLY A 13 1.53 5.53 -10.16
CA GLY A 13 0.24 4.82 -10.13
C GLY A 13 0.39 3.31 -9.88
N ALA A 14 1.46 2.69 -10.39
CA ALA A 14 1.75 1.28 -10.15
C ALA A 14 2.17 1.01 -8.69
N ASP A 15 2.92 1.93 -8.09
CA ASP A 15 3.29 1.84 -6.67
C ASP A 15 2.05 1.99 -5.78
N MET A 16 1.15 2.93 -6.11
CA MET A 16 -0.11 3.11 -5.40
C MET A 16 -1.03 1.89 -5.53
N HIS A 17 -1.12 1.29 -6.71
CA HIS A 17 -1.85 0.04 -6.90
C HIS A 17 -1.29 -1.07 -6.00
N SER A 18 0.04 -1.22 -6.00
CA SER A 18 0.72 -2.22 -5.17
C SER A 18 0.47 -1.96 -3.67
N LEU A 19 0.52 -0.70 -3.24
CA LEU A 19 0.25 -0.28 -1.87
C LEU A 19 -1.17 -0.64 -1.43
N CYS A 20 -2.16 -0.26 -2.22
CA CYS A 20 -3.56 -0.56 -1.93
C CYS A 20 -3.84 -2.07 -1.94
N HIS A 21 -3.25 -2.80 -2.89
CA HIS A 21 -3.40 -4.25 -2.97
C HIS A 21 -2.81 -4.94 -1.73
N ASP A 22 -1.60 -4.57 -1.33
CA ASP A 22 -0.95 -5.15 -0.16
C ASP A 22 -1.68 -4.78 1.15
N ALA A 23 -2.18 -3.56 1.29
CA ALA A 23 -2.96 -3.13 2.45
C ALA A 23 -4.31 -3.86 2.54
N ALA A 24 -4.96 -4.13 1.40
CA ALA A 24 -6.21 -4.89 1.34
C ALA A 24 -6.06 -6.34 1.82
N LEU A 25 -4.88 -6.92 1.69
CA LEU A 25 -4.55 -8.24 2.22
C LEU A 25 -4.15 -8.20 3.71
N GLY A 26 -4.00 -7.01 4.30
CA GLY A 26 -3.70 -6.81 5.72
C GLY A 26 -4.63 -7.58 6.66
N PRO A 27 -5.96 -7.40 6.55
CA PRO A 27 -6.94 -8.18 7.31
C PRO A 27 -6.77 -9.70 7.19
N ILE A 28 -6.46 -10.19 5.98
CA ILE A 28 -6.33 -11.62 5.72
C ILE A 28 -5.10 -12.21 6.41
N ARG A 29 -3.97 -11.48 6.43
CA ARG A 29 -2.73 -11.93 7.10
C ARG A 29 -2.85 -12.02 8.62
N ASP A 30 -3.81 -11.33 9.22
CA ASP A 30 -4.03 -11.36 10.67
C ASP A 30 -4.90 -12.57 11.11
N ILE A 31 -5.46 -13.34 10.16
CA ILE A 31 -6.27 -14.53 10.44
C ILE A 31 -5.37 -15.73 10.68
N HIS A 32 -5.56 -16.43 11.81
CA HIS A 32 -4.79 -17.62 12.16
C HIS A 32 -5.30 -18.90 11.47
N ASP A 33 -6.62 -19.05 11.37
CA ASP A 33 -7.27 -20.23 10.81
C ASP A 33 -8.33 -19.82 9.77
N ILE A 34 -7.88 -19.64 8.53
CA ILE A 34 -8.68 -19.03 7.46
C ILE A 34 -9.81 -19.95 6.98
N GLU A 35 -9.72 -21.25 7.20
CA GLU A 35 -10.73 -22.22 6.77
C GLU A 35 -11.99 -22.19 7.63
N LEU A 36 -11.90 -21.67 8.85
CA LEU A 36 -12.99 -21.62 9.83
C LEU A 36 -13.70 -20.26 9.88
N LEU A 37 -13.19 -19.26 9.14
CA LEU A 37 -13.66 -17.88 9.22
C LEU A 37 -14.65 -17.56 8.09
N SER A 38 -15.78 -16.95 8.43
CA SER A 38 -16.71 -16.43 7.42
C SER A 38 -16.20 -15.10 6.85
N SER A 39 -16.55 -14.77 5.60
CA SER A 39 -16.12 -13.52 4.97
C SER A 39 -16.55 -12.27 5.73
N GLU A 40 -17.68 -12.32 6.44
CA GLU A 40 -18.21 -11.22 7.24
C GLU A 40 -17.40 -10.97 8.52
N GLU A 41 -16.61 -11.95 8.96
CA GLU A 41 -15.76 -11.86 10.15
C GLU A 41 -14.39 -11.23 9.84
N VAL A 42 -14.06 -11.06 8.55
CA VAL A 42 -12.86 -10.36 8.13
C VAL A 42 -13.00 -8.88 8.47
N ARG A 43 -12.11 -8.38 9.32
CA ARG A 43 -12.10 -6.95 9.69
C ARG A 43 -11.94 -6.05 8.47
N GLY A 44 -12.47 -4.83 8.56
CA GLY A 44 -12.21 -3.80 7.56
C GLY A 44 -10.72 -3.42 7.48
N ILE A 45 -10.33 -2.88 6.32
CA ILE A 45 -9.01 -2.29 6.12
C ILE A 45 -8.88 -1.02 6.98
N SER A 46 -7.72 -0.87 7.61
CA SER A 46 -7.40 0.20 8.55
C SER A 46 -6.16 0.99 8.10
N VAL A 47 -5.88 2.12 8.74
CA VAL A 47 -4.66 2.92 8.47
C VAL A 47 -3.41 2.11 8.79
N GLU A 48 -3.45 1.26 9.81
CA GLU A 48 -2.36 0.37 10.20
C GLU A 48 -1.95 -0.60 9.08
N ASP A 49 -2.89 -1.03 8.24
CA ASP A 49 -2.59 -1.88 7.08
C ASP A 49 -1.72 -1.14 6.08
N PHE A 50 -2.07 0.10 5.76
CA PHE A 50 -1.26 0.96 4.89
C PHE A 50 0.12 1.24 5.49
N LEU A 51 0.20 1.50 6.81
CA LEU A 51 1.49 1.73 7.48
C LEU A 51 2.37 0.48 7.48
N LYS A 52 1.80 -0.73 7.56
CA LYS A 52 2.53 -1.99 7.38
C LYS A 52 3.01 -2.13 5.94
N SER A 53 2.13 -1.93 4.96
CA SER A 53 2.46 -2.07 3.53
C SER A 53 3.51 -1.07 3.04
N LEU A 54 3.47 0.17 3.54
CA LEU A 54 4.49 1.20 3.28
C LEU A 54 5.90 0.80 3.77
N LYS A 55 6.04 -0.20 4.65
CA LYS A 55 7.36 -0.71 5.03
C LYS A 55 7.97 -1.59 3.94
N ALA A 56 7.15 -2.29 3.17
CA ALA A 56 7.57 -3.22 2.13
C ALA A 56 7.64 -2.56 0.75
N ILE A 57 6.74 -1.63 0.48
CA ILE A 57 6.61 -0.99 -0.84
C ILE A 57 7.42 0.31 -0.88
N ARG A 58 8.12 0.53 -1.99
CA ARG A 58 8.97 1.69 -2.25
C ARG A 58 8.59 2.30 -3.60
N PRO A 59 8.83 3.61 -3.82
CA PRO A 59 8.71 4.20 -5.13
C PRO A 59 9.53 3.41 -6.15
N SER A 60 8.92 3.03 -7.27
CA SER A 60 9.62 2.29 -8.34
C SER A 60 10.38 3.20 -9.29
N VAL A 61 10.05 4.49 -9.32
CA VAL A 61 10.69 5.49 -10.17
C VAL A 61 11.64 6.33 -9.33
N SER A 62 12.88 6.50 -9.82
CA SER A 62 13.86 7.34 -9.13
C SER A 62 13.69 8.82 -9.49
N GLU A 63 14.03 9.72 -8.57
CA GLU A 63 14.07 11.17 -8.85
C GLU A 63 15.00 11.51 -10.02
N SER A 64 16.08 10.75 -10.17
CA SER A 64 17.05 10.93 -11.26
C SER A 64 16.43 10.67 -12.63
N ASP A 65 15.55 9.68 -12.72
CA ASP A 65 14.83 9.38 -13.96
C ASP A 65 13.78 10.44 -14.25
N LEU A 66 13.05 10.91 -13.22
CA LEU A 66 12.05 11.99 -13.37
C LEU A 66 12.68 13.29 -13.88
N LYS A 67 13.84 13.69 -13.36
CA LYS A 67 14.56 14.89 -13.78
C LYS A 67 14.87 14.93 -15.28
N GLN A 68 15.00 13.77 -15.94
CA GLN A 68 15.23 13.71 -17.39
C GLN A 68 14.00 14.16 -18.20
N TYR A 69 12.82 14.18 -17.59
CA TYR A 69 11.55 14.59 -18.21
C TYR A 69 11.10 16.01 -17.82
N GLU A 70 11.64 16.61 -16.76
CA GLU A 70 11.20 17.91 -16.20
C GLU A 70 11.58 19.16 -17.03
N GLY A 71 12.24 18.98 -18.18
CA GLY A 71 12.75 20.09 -19.03
C GLY A 71 12.35 20.02 -20.50
N LYS A 72 11.27 19.30 -20.84
CA LYS A 72 10.67 19.31 -22.18
C LYS A 72 9.49 20.26 -22.28
#